data_AF-A0A1F7P6K9-F1
#
_entry.id   AF-A0A1F7P6K9-F1
#
_cell.length_a   1.000
_cell.length_b   1.000
_cell.length_c   1.000
_cell.angle_alpha   90.00
_cell.angle_beta   90.00
_cell.angle_gamma   90.00
#
_symmetry.space_group_name_H-M   'P 1'
#
loop_
_entity.id
_entity.type
_entity.pdbx_description
1 polymer ?
#
loop_
_entity_poly.entity_id
_entity_poly.type
_entity_poly.pdbx_seq_one_letter_code
_entity_poly.pdbx_strand_id
1 'polypeptide(L)'
;MLEIRIHGRGGQGAQVACQILASAFFKAGHYVQAFAAYGGERRGAPVTAFLRVDDSPIRIRCDIERPHYVIVLDPTMLGEANVTANLREGGLALVNARELPPDALPLHLRVVSVDAGGIARRAGLGPIVSTAMAGAFAG
;
A
#
# COMPACT_ATOMS: atom_id res chain seq x y z
N MET A 1 -16.78 -0.01 -6.30
CA MET A 1 -15.72 0.59 -5.45
C MET A 1 -14.59 -0.37 -5.14
N LEU A 2 -13.41 -0.04 -5.67
CA LEU A 2 -12.11 -0.60 -5.31
C LEU A 2 -11.56 0.10 -4.06
N GLU A 3 -10.93 -0.64 -3.16
CA GLU A 3 -10.40 -0.15 -1.89
C GLU A 3 -9.02 -0.73 -1.63
N ILE A 4 -8.03 0.13 -1.41
CA ILE A 4 -6.61 -0.21 -1.25
C ILE A 4 -6.11 0.41 0.06
N ARG A 5 -5.41 -0.41 0.86
CA ARG A 5 -4.76 0.04 2.09
C ARG A 5 -3.25 -0.09 1.96
N ILE A 6 -2.53 0.98 2.24
CA ILE A 6 -1.09 1.09 2.02
C ILE A 6 -0.43 1.35 3.37
N HIS A 7 0.49 0.49 3.77
CA HIS A 7 1.21 0.56 5.05
C HIS A 7 2.68 0.86 4.82
N GLY A 8 3.21 1.77 5.60
CA GLY A 8 4.65 2.02 5.67
C GLY A 8 4.99 2.84 6.90
N ARG A 9 6.19 3.39 6.94
CA ARG A 9 6.65 4.30 7.98
C ARG A 9 6.79 5.72 7.48
N GLY A 10 6.71 6.67 8.41
CA GLY A 10 6.97 8.08 8.12
C GLY A 10 8.33 8.26 7.43
N GLY A 11 8.31 8.77 6.19
CA GLY A 11 9.50 8.96 5.35
C GLY A 11 9.68 7.94 4.21
N GLN A 12 8.95 6.82 4.21
CA GLN A 12 9.05 5.80 3.14
C GLN A 12 8.14 6.05 1.93
N GLY A 13 7.23 7.02 2.04
CA GLY A 13 6.39 7.45 0.93
C GLY A 13 5.06 6.69 0.78
N ALA A 14 4.49 6.13 1.84
CA ALA A 14 3.16 5.49 1.80
C ALA A 14 2.08 6.43 1.24
N GLN A 15 2.00 7.66 1.77
CA GLN A 15 1.08 8.69 1.27
C GLN A 15 1.39 9.09 -0.18
N VAL A 16 2.67 9.12 -0.57
CA VAL A 16 3.10 9.45 -1.94
C VAL A 16 2.66 8.36 -2.91
N ALA A 17 2.87 7.08 -2.57
CA ALA A 17 2.39 5.96 -3.38
C ALA A 17 0.86 6.01 -3.56
N CYS A 18 0.14 6.30 -2.47
CA CYS A 18 -1.31 6.51 -2.49
C CYS A 18 -1.72 7.62 -3.48
N GLN A 19 -1.06 8.78 -3.41
CA GLN A 19 -1.33 9.92 -4.30
C GLN A 19 -0.97 9.65 -5.76
N ILE A 20 0.10 8.90 -6.03
CA ILE A 20 0.47 8.47 -7.39
C ILE A 20 -0.67 7.61 -7.98
N LEU A 21 -1.10 6.59 -7.25
CA LEU A 21 -2.18 5.70 -7.69
C LEU A 21 -3.51 6.45 -7.85
N ALA A 22 -3.86 7.29 -6.87
CA ALA A 22 -5.07 8.12 -6.93
C ALA A 22 -5.06 9.03 -8.18
N SER A 23 -3.92 9.66 -8.46
CA SER A 23 -3.76 10.52 -9.64
C SER A 23 -3.88 9.72 -10.94
N ALA A 24 -3.38 8.49 -10.98
CA ALA A 24 -3.53 7.61 -12.14
C ALA A 24 -5.00 7.24 -12.38
N PHE A 25 -5.71 6.78 -11.34
CA PHE A 25 -7.14 6.44 -11.45
C PHE A 25 -8.01 7.65 -11.79
N PHE A 26 -7.71 8.82 -11.23
CA PHE A 26 -8.42 10.05 -11.57
C PHE A 26 -8.24 10.42 -13.05
N LYS A 27 -7.02 10.33 -13.56
CA LYS A 27 -6.73 10.55 -14.99
C LYS A 27 -7.40 9.52 -15.90
N ALA A 28 -7.68 8.32 -15.39
CA ALA A 28 -8.45 7.29 -16.09
C ALA A 28 -9.97 7.52 -16.05
N GLY A 29 -10.46 8.60 -15.42
CA GLY A 29 -11.87 8.98 -15.40
C GLY A 29 -12.67 8.49 -14.19
N HIS A 30 -12.02 7.88 -13.19
CA HIS A 30 -12.70 7.41 -11.98
C HIS A 30 -12.78 8.49 -10.89
N TYR A 31 -13.76 8.33 -10.00
CA TYR A 31 -13.81 9.07 -8.75
C TYR A 31 -12.83 8.46 -7.76
N VAL A 32 -12.01 9.29 -7.14
CA VAL A 32 -10.98 8.84 -6.19
C VAL A 32 -11.11 9.54 -4.85
N GLN A 33 -10.77 8.82 -3.79
CA GLN A 33 -10.58 9.38 -2.45
C GLN A 33 -9.27 8.82 -1.89
N ALA A 34 -8.34 9.71 -1.54
CA ALA A 34 -7.03 9.35 -1.02
C ALA A 34 -6.70 10.17 0.22
N PHE A 35 -6.37 9.50 1.32
CA PHE A 35 -6.02 10.12 2.60
C PHE A 35 -5.11 9.19 3.41
N ALA A 36 -4.53 9.69 4.50
CA ALA A 36 -3.73 8.87 5.41
C ALA A 36 -4.09 9.15 6.86
N ALA A 37 -4.01 8.08 7.65
CA ALA A 37 -3.95 8.12 9.10
C ALA A 37 -2.49 8.04 9.55
N TYR A 38 -2.14 8.92 10.48
CA TYR A 38 -0.81 8.99 11.08
C TYR A 38 -0.92 8.64 12.56
N GLY A 39 0.00 7.81 13.06
CA GLY A 39 0.16 7.66 14.51
C GLY A 39 0.60 8.96 15.18
N GLY A 40 0.44 9.05 16.50
CA GLY A 40 0.82 10.24 17.29
C GLY A 40 2.34 10.48 17.41
N GLU A 41 3.18 9.60 16.86
CA GLU A 41 4.63 9.62 17.03
C GLU A 41 5.37 10.33 15.88
N ARG A 42 6.57 10.86 16.16
CA ARG A 42 7.46 11.50 15.16
C ARG A 42 8.11 10.43 14.26
N ARG A 43 8.89 10.89 13.25
CA ARG A 43 9.58 10.09 12.18
C ARG A 43 9.74 8.59 12.47
N GLY A 44 9.38 7.76 11.50
CA GLY A 44 9.43 6.29 11.63
C GLY A 44 8.13 5.67 12.16
N ALA A 45 7.20 6.50 12.65
CA ALA A 45 5.86 6.06 13.05
C ALA A 45 5.14 5.31 11.91
N PRO A 46 4.32 4.29 12.24
CA PRO A 46 3.42 3.66 11.28
C PRO A 46 2.51 4.68 10.60
N VAL A 47 2.40 4.56 9.28
CA VAL A 47 1.52 5.36 8.43
C VAL A 47 0.66 4.40 7.63
N THR A 48 -0.65 4.64 7.69
CA THR A 48 -1.63 3.92 6.88
C THR A 48 -2.27 4.91 5.92
N ALA A 49 -2.08 4.70 4.62
CA ALA A 49 -2.77 5.45 3.58
C ALA A 49 -3.91 4.61 2.98
N PHE A 50 -4.98 5.28 2.62
CA PHE A 50 -6.21 4.70 2.13
C PHE A 50 -6.54 5.29 0.76
N LEU A 51 -6.86 4.41 -0.19
CA LEU A 51 -7.31 4.79 -1.53
C LEU A 51 -8.61 4.07 -1.84
N ARG A 52 -9.64 4.84 -2.18
CA ARG A 52 -10.87 4.35 -2.80
C ARG A 52 -10.97 4.84 -4.23
N VAL A 53 -11.44 3.96 -5.11
CA VAL A 53 -11.67 4.25 -6.53
C VAL A 53 -13.04 3.71 -6.90
N ASP A 54 -13.85 4.51 -7.59
CA ASP A 54 -15.18 4.09 -8.01
C ASP A 54 -15.62 4.78 -9.30
N ASP A 55 -16.62 4.21 -9.97
CA ASP A 55 -17.22 4.79 -11.18
C ASP A 55 -18.27 5.86 -10.85
N SER A 56 -18.54 6.09 -9.56
CA SER A 56 -19.50 7.06 -9.06
C SER A 56 -18.95 7.88 -7.88
N PRO A 57 -19.53 9.05 -7.55
CA PRO A 57 -19.03 9.89 -6.46
C PRO A 57 -18.97 9.16 -5.10
N ILE A 58 -17.77 9.15 -4.50
CA ILE A 58 -17.51 8.48 -3.21
C ILE A 58 -17.93 9.39 -2.05
N ARG A 59 -18.95 8.97 -1.28
CA ARG A 59 -19.47 9.73 -0.13
C ARG A 59 -19.01 9.21 1.24
N ILE A 60 -18.46 8.00 1.30
CA ILE A 60 -17.97 7.37 2.53
C ILE A 60 -16.73 8.11 3.04
N ARG A 61 -16.66 8.40 4.34
CA ARG A 61 -15.55 9.13 4.99
C ARG A 61 -15.12 8.45 6.29
N CYS A 62 -14.57 7.25 6.15
CA CYS A 62 -13.97 6.47 7.24
C CYS A 62 -12.79 5.67 6.69
N ASP A 63 -12.05 5.02 7.57
CA ASP A 63 -10.95 4.12 7.19
C ASP A 63 -11.44 2.93 6.36
N ILE A 64 -10.51 2.28 5.63
CA ILE A 64 -10.82 1.05 4.90
C ILE A 64 -10.60 -0.15 5.82
N GLU A 65 -11.72 -0.72 6.28
CA GLU A 65 -11.72 -1.89 7.16
C GLU A 65 -11.45 -3.18 6.38
N ARG A 66 -12.04 -3.34 5.18
CA ARG A 66 -11.95 -4.55 4.34
C ARG A 66 -11.38 -4.23 2.95
N PRO A 67 -10.05 -4.12 2.79
CA PRO A 67 -9.44 -3.76 1.52
C PRO A 67 -9.50 -4.91 0.49
N HIS A 68 -9.46 -4.56 -0.79
CA HIS A 68 -9.21 -5.50 -1.90
C HIS A 68 -7.71 -5.77 -2.06
N TYR A 69 -6.90 -4.75 -1.78
CA TYR A 69 -5.44 -4.83 -1.88
C TYR A 69 -4.79 -4.21 -0.65
N VAL A 70 -3.74 -4.86 -0.18
CA VAL A 70 -2.84 -4.34 0.84
C VAL A 70 -1.46 -4.15 0.24
N ILE A 71 -0.89 -2.95 0.34
CA ILE A 71 0.48 -2.66 -0.12
C ILE A 71 1.32 -2.37 1.11
N VAL A 72 2.43 -3.08 1.29
CA VAL A 72 3.33 -2.94 2.45
C VAL A 72 4.69 -2.46 1.97
N LEU A 73 5.04 -1.21 2.28
CA LEU A 73 6.34 -0.61 1.90
C LEU A 73 7.48 -1.04 2.84
N ASP A 74 7.16 -1.46 4.07
CA ASP A 74 8.12 -1.93 5.06
C ASP A 74 7.75 -3.33 5.55
N PRO A 75 8.53 -4.37 5.19
CA PRO A 75 8.21 -5.74 5.55
C PRO A 75 8.31 -5.99 7.07
N THR A 76 9.03 -5.15 7.84
CA THR A 76 9.11 -5.30 9.31
C THR A 76 7.73 -5.15 9.97
N MET A 77 6.81 -4.42 9.34
CA MET A 77 5.45 -4.23 9.86
C MET A 77 4.63 -5.52 9.87
N LEU A 78 5.01 -6.54 9.09
CA LEU A 78 4.35 -7.86 9.12
C LEU A 78 4.49 -8.55 10.49
N GLY A 79 5.58 -8.29 11.22
CA GLY A 79 5.82 -8.84 12.55
C GLY A 79 5.32 -7.96 13.70
N GLU A 80 5.03 -6.69 13.45
CA GLU A 80 4.61 -5.71 14.47
C GLU A 80 3.08 -5.58 14.58
N ALA A 81 2.39 -5.73 13.45
CA ALA A 81 0.94 -5.59 13.37
C ALA A 81 0.35 -6.47 12.29
N ASN A 82 -0.93 -6.84 12.43
CA ASN A 82 -1.65 -7.55 11.38
C ASN A 82 -2.06 -6.60 10.24
N VAL A 83 -1.09 -6.13 9.46
CA VAL A 83 -1.30 -5.15 8.37
C VAL A 83 -2.17 -5.72 7.23
N THR A 84 -2.25 -7.04 7.12
CA THR A 84 -3.12 -7.78 6.18
C THR A 84 -4.48 -8.13 6.76
N ALA A 85 -4.80 -7.68 7.99
CA ALA A 85 -6.08 -7.97 8.64
C ALA A 85 -7.26 -7.57 7.74
N ASN A 86 -8.29 -8.43 7.71
CA ASN A 86 -9.53 -8.20 6.97
C ASN A 86 -9.36 -7.97 5.47
N LEU A 87 -8.24 -8.39 4.87
CA LEU A 87 -8.11 -8.47 3.42
C LEU A 87 -9.25 -9.35 2.89
N ARG A 88 -9.95 -8.87 1.87
CA ARG A 88 -11.08 -9.61 1.27
C ARG A 88 -10.61 -10.96 0.72
N GLU A 89 -11.52 -11.93 0.68
CA GLU A 89 -11.26 -13.20 -0.01
C GLU A 89 -10.88 -12.94 -1.47
N GLY A 90 -9.82 -13.60 -1.94
CA GLY A 90 -9.23 -13.34 -3.26
C GLY A 90 -8.44 -12.03 -3.37
N GLY A 91 -8.33 -11.24 -2.30
CA GLY A 91 -7.50 -10.03 -2.24
C GLY A 91 -6.01 -10.34 -2.30
N LEU A 92 -5.21 -9.33 -2.64
CA LEU A 92 -3.77 -9.46 -2.84
C LEU A 92 -2.98 -8.55 -1.88
N ALA A 93 -1.95 -9.13 -1.27
CA ALA A 93 -0.93 -8.40 -0.50
C ALA A 93 0.33 -8.23 -1.34
N LEU A 94 0.69 -6.99 -1.66
CA LEU A 94 1.93 -6.62 -2.32
C LEU A 94 2.93 -6.11 -1.29
N VAL A 95 4.09 -6.76 -1.16
CA VAL A 95 5.07 -6.45 -0.12
C VAL A 95 6.41 -6.08 -0.72
N ASN A 96 7.00 -4.99 -0.24
CA ASN A 96 8.39 -4.63 -0.52
C ASN A 96 9.32 -5.58 0.23
N ALA A 97 9.73 -6.67 -0.42
CA ALA A 97 10.66 -7.63 0.12
C ALA A 97 11.37 -8.34 -1.03
N ARG A 98 12.69 -8.56 -0.88
CA ARG A 98 13.45 -9.37 -1.84
C ARG A 98 13.03 -10.84 -1.77
N GLU A 99 12.75 -11.30 -0.56
CA GLU A 99 12.27 -12.65 -0.27
C GLU A 99 11.35 -12.55 0.95
N LEU A 100 10.26 -13.31 0.95
CA LEU A 100 9.37 -13.45 2.09
C LEU A 100 9.49 -14.88 2.62
N PRO A 101 9.61 -15.05 3.94
CA PRO A 101 9.44 -16.36 4.56
C PRO A 101 8.09 -16.99 4.14
N PRO A 102 8.03 -18.32 3.89
CA PRO A 102 6.79 -19.00 3.50
C PRO A 102 5.64 -18.83 4.50
N ASP A 103 5.96 -18.53 5.75
CA ASP A 103 5.04 -18.34 6.89
C ASP A 103 4.85 -16.87 7.27
N ALA A 104 5.43 -15.92 6.54
CA ALA A 104 5.32 -14.49 6.85
C ALA A 104 3.89 -13.94 6.80
N LEU A 105 3.01 -14.61 6.05
CA LEU A 105 1.59 -14.29 5.92
C LEU A 105 0.76 -15.56 5.86
N PRO A 106 -0.54 -15.52 6.24
CA PRO A 106 -1.42 -16.68 6.14
C PRO A 106 -1.49 -17.26 4.73
N LEU A 107 -1.39 -18.58 4.62
CA LEU A 107 -1.29 -19.32 3.34
C LEU A 107 -2.48 -19.12 2.39
N HIS A 108 -3.64 -18.68 2.90
CA HIS A 108 -4.83 -18.43 2.09
C HIS A 108 -4.80 -17.07 1.38
N LEU A 109 -3.85 -16.19 1.70
CA LEU A 109 -3.71 -14.89 1.05
C LEU A 109 -2.89 -15.02 -0.22
N ARG A 110 -3.30 -14.32 -1.28
CA ARG A 110 -2.44 -14.13 -2.44
C ARG A 110 -1.39 -13.08 -2.10
N VAL A 111 -0.12 -13.48 -2.09
CA VAL A 111 1.00 -12.60 -1.76
C VAL A 111 1.92 -12.45 -2.96
N VAL A 112 2.34 -11.22 -3.24
CA VAL A 112 3.37 -10.88 -4.22
C VAL A 112 4.44 -10.06 -3.51
N SER A 113 5.71 -10.42 -3.68
CA SER A 113 6.85 -9.65 -3.18
C SER A 113 7.62 -8.99 -4.32
N VAL A 114 8.18 -7.82 -4.04
CA VAL A 114 9.04 -7.09 -4.97
C VAL A 114 10.19 -6.42 -4.24
N ASP A 115 11.41 -6.49 -4.79
CA ASP A 115 12.57 -5.72 -4.29
C ASP A 115 12.49 -4.26 -4.76
N ALA A 116 11.49 -3.52 -4.26
CA ALA A 116 11.30 -2.12 -4.62
C ALA A 116 12.47 -1.24 -4.16
N GLY A 117 13.14 -1.60 -3.06
CA GLY A 117 14.37 -0.95 -2.61
C GLY A 117 15.52 -1.09 -3.62
N GLY A 118 15.75 -2.30 -4.15
CA GLY A 118 16.73 -2.54 -5.20
C GLY A 118 16.37 -1.83 -6.51
N ILE A 119 15.08 -1.83 -6.90
CA ILE A 119 14.60 -1.11 -8.09
C ILE A 119 14.85 0.40 -7.95
N ALA A 120 14.44 1.00 -6.82
CA ALA A 120 14.61 2.43 -6.56
C ALA A 120 16.10 2.85 -6.59
N ARG A 121 16.99 2.06 -5.98
CA ARG A 121 18.43 2.30 -6.03
C ARG A 121 18.99 2.27 -7.44
N ARG A 122 18.64 1.26 -8.24
CA ARG A 122 19.08 1.15 -9.65
C ARG A 122 18.56 2.31 -10.52
N ALA A 123 17.39 2.84 -10.17
CA ALA A 123 16.77 3.97 -10.86
C ALA A 123 17.24 5.35 -10.35
N GLY A 124 18.16 5.42 -9.37
CA GLY A 124 18.64 6.70 -8.83
C GLY A 124 17.64 7.46 -7.95
N LEU A 125 16.59 6.79 -7.46
CA LEU A 125 15.51 7.40 -6.66
C LEU A 125 15.82 7.46 -5.15
N GLY A 126 17.00 6.99 -4.73
CA GLY A 126 17.40 6.94 -3.33
C GLY A 126 16.63 5.87 -2.52
N PRO A 127 16.36 6.10 -1.22
CA PRO A 127 15.74 5.11 -0.34
C PRO A 127 14.20 5.07 -0.44
N ILE A 128 13.58 5.94 -1.24
CA ILE A 128 12.13 6.06 -1.32
C ILE A 128 11.58 5.01 -2.30
N VAL A 129 10.71 4.13 -1.81
CA VAL A 129 10.19 2.99 -2.58
C VAL A 129 8.80 3.23 -3.18
N SER A 130 8.18 4.38 -2.93
CA SER A 130 6.80 4.69 -3.34
C SER A 130 6.53 4.50 -4.83
N THR A 131 7.40 5.03 -5.70
CA THR A 131 7.25 4.93 -7.17
C THR A 131 7.38 3.49 -7.65
N ALA A 132 8.37 2.75 -7.15
CA ALA A 132 8.58 1.37 -7.52
C ALA A 132 7.42 0.48 -7.06
N MET A 133 6.90 0.71 -5.84
CA MET A 133 5.73 -0.01 -5.33
C MET A 133 4.45 0.31 -6.10
N ALA A 134 4.23 1.59 -6.46
CA ALA A 134 3.10 1.97 -7.30
C ALA A 134 3.18 1.34 -8.70
N GLY A 135 4.38 1.24 -9.28
CA GLY A 135 4.61 0.54 -10.54
C GLY A 135 4.36 -0.97 -10.42
N ALA A 136 4.85 -1.60 -9.35
CA ALA A 136 4.64 -3.03 -9.09
C ALA A 136 3.17 -3.39 -8.84
N PHE A 137 2.37 -2.46 -8.32
CA PHE A 137 0.92 -2.65 -8.19
C PHE A 137 0.19 -2.60 -9.54
N ALA A 138 0.71 -1.84 -10.51
CA ALA A 138 0.06 -1.60 -11.79
C ALA A 138 0.43 -2.62 -12.90
N GLY A 139 1.51 -3.38 -12.72
CA GLY A 139 1.99 -4.39 -13.68
C GLY A 139 1.48 -5.79 -13.35
#